data_AF-A0A7D5QLG1-F1
#
_entry.id   AF-A0A7D5QLG1-F1
#
_cell.length_a   1.000
_cell.length_b   1.000
_cell.length_c   1.000
_cell.angle_alpha   90.00
_cell.angle_beta   90.00
_cell.angle_gamma   90.00
#
_symmetry.space_group_name_H-M   'P 1'
#
loop_
_entity.id
_entity.type
_entity.pdbx_description
1 polymer ?
#
loop_
_entity_poly.entity_id
_entity_poly.type
_entity_poly.pdbx_seq_one_letter_code
_entity_poly.pdbx_strand_id
1 'polypeptide(L)'
;MTLYEYNRRDIEEFTAPRFNTEEKDWELFKAELNRKHLPRLKRAGIISWDRDSDTITRGPKFEDVRPLIRLIDDHPDELPEDWSYPEID
;
A
#
# COMPACT_ATOMS: atom_id res chain seq x y z
N MET A 1 0.86 -20.20 9.58
CA MET A 1 1.34 -18.82 9.66
C MET A 1 0.46 -17.93 8.82
N THR A 2 -0.01 -16.82 9.38
CA THR A 2 -0.92 -15.89 8.71
C THR A 2 -0.15 -14.74 8.06
N LEU A 3 -0.74 -14.09 7.06
CA LEU A 3 -0.18 -12.92 6.37
C LEU A 3 0.23 -11.77 7.34
N TYR A 4 -0.34 -11.75 8.54
CA TYR A 4 -0.03 -10.81 9.62
C TYR A 4 1.33 -11.06 10.28
N GLU A 5 1.83 -12.31 10.26
CA GLU A 5 3.09 -12.68 10.92
C GLU A 5 4.31 -12.40 10.02
N TYR A 6 4.15 -12.51 8.70
CA TYR A 6 5.24 -12.26 7.73
C TYR A 6 5.40 -10.77 7.40
N ASN A 7 4.31 -10.01 7.44
CA ASN A 7 4.29 -8.58 7.19
C ASN A 7 3.98 -7.80 8.48
N ARG A 8 4.57 -8.23 9.61
CA ARG A 8 4.56 -7.45 10.86
C ARG A 8 5.57 -6.31 10.70
N ARG A 9 5.23 -5.33 9.85
CA ARG A 9 6.02 -4.11 9.71
C ARG A 9 5.73 -3.27 10.95
N ASP A 10 6.79 -2.93 11.68
CA ASP A 10 6.66 -1.97 12.77
C ASP A 10 6.23 -0.62 12.18
N ILE A 11 5.55 0.23 12.95
CA ILE A 11 5.20 1.60 12.49
C ILE A 11 6.46 2.35 12.05
N GLU A 12 7.59 2.05 12.68
CA GLU A 12 8.89 2.60 12.33
C GLU A 12 9.43 2.08 10.99
N GLU A 13 8.96 0.95 10.47
CA GLU A 13 9.38 0.39 9.18
C GLU A 13 8.59 0.98 8.00
N PHE A 14 7.43 1.61 8.27
CA PHE A 14 6.75 2.50 7.32
C PHE A 14 7.39 3.88 7.21
N THR A 15 8.48 4.14 7.94
CA THR A 15 9.38 5.24 7.61
C THR A 15 10.15 4.87 6.35
N ALA A 16 9.48 4.89 5.20
CA ALA A 16 10.23 5.09 3.97
C ALA A 16 11.09 6.35 4.21
N PRO A 17 12.37 6.38 3.83
CA PRO A 17 13.20 7.57 3.94
C PRO A 17 12.55 8.82 3.31
N ARG A 18 11.57 8.61 2.43
CA ARG A 18 10.73 9.61 1.74
C ARG A 18 9.43 9.99 2.49
N PHE A 19 9.01 9.25 3.51
CA PHE A 19 7.99 9.66 4.50
C PHE A 19 8.61 10.26 5.76
N ASN A 20 9.95 10.40 5.82
CA ASN A 20 10.64 11.20 6.83
C ASN A 20 10.57 12.69 6.49
N THR A 21 9.37 13.12 6.18
CA THR A 21 9.02 14.45 5.77
C THR A 21 8.13 14.98 6.87
N GLU A 22 8.43 16.18 7.34
CA GLU A 22 7.65 16.96 8.32
C GLU A 22 6.14 16.60 8.29
N GLU A 23 5.45 16.53 9.43
CA GLU A 23 4.03 16.08 9.59
C GLU A 23 3.07 16.45 8.45
N LYS A 24 3.33 17.57 7.76
CA LYS A 24 2.69 18.06 6.53
C LYS A 24 2.60 17.04 5.39
N ASP A 25 3.63 16.24 5.17
CA ASP A 25 3.71 15.32 4.02
C ASP A 25 2.95 14.02 4.28
N TRP A 26 2.76 13.66 5.55
CA TRP A 26 1.87 12.56 5.93
C TRP A 26 0.40 12.90 5.67
N GLU A 27 -0.02 14.13 5.96
CA GLU A 27 -1.38 14.59 5.65
C GLU A 27 -1.62 14.70 4.13
N LEU A 28 -0.61 15.13 3.37
CA LEU A 28 -0.67 15.11 1.91
C LEU A 28 -0.80 13.68 1.37
N PHE A 29 0.03 12.76 1.86
CA PHE A 29 -0.01 11.35 1.48
C PHE A 29 -1.38 10.71 1.79
N LYS A 30 -1.92 10.91 3.00
CA LYS A 30 -3.26 10.44 3.35
C LYS A 30 -4.32 11.01 2.43
N ALA A 31 -4.23 12.30 2.09
CA ALA A 31 -5.17 12.94 1.20
C ALA A 31 -5.11 12.34 -0.21
N GLU A 32 -3.92 12.05 -0.74
CA GLU A 32 -3.75 11.38 -2.03
C GLU A 32 -4.23 9.93 -2.02
N LEU A 33 -3.89 9.17 -0.97
CA LEU A 33 -4.35 7.81 -0.76
C LEU A 33 -5.88 7.74 -0.81
N ASN A 34 -6.54 8.59 -0.02
CA ASN A 34 -8.00 8.67 0.05
C ASN A 34 -8.68 9.18 -1.23
N ARG A 35 -8.11 10.18 -1.89
CA ARG A 35 -8.77 10.84 -3.04
C ARG A 35 -8.44 10.19 -4.39
N LYS A 36 -7.25 9.60 -4.54
CA LYS A 36 -6.76 9.07 -5.82
C LYS A 36 -6.67 7.55 -5.81
N HIS A 37 -6.00 6.96 -4.83
CA HIS A 37 -5.60 5.55 -4.90
C HIS A 37 -6.70 4.58 -4.45
N LEU A 38 -7.31 4.80 -3.28
CA LEU A 38 -8.37 3.94 -2.77
C LEU A 38 -9.60 3.89 -3.71
N PRO A 39 -10.08 5.01 -4.29
CA PRO A 39 -11.16 4.96 -5.29
C PRO A 39 -10.79 4.12 -6.53
N ARG A 40 -9.53 4.19 -7.00
CA ARG A 40 -9.08 3.44 -8.17
C ARG A 40 -9.04 1.95 -7.88
N LEU A 41 -8.51 1.55 -6.72
CA LEU A 41 -8.46 0.15 -6.29
C LEU A 41 -9.87 -0.42 -6.06
N LYS A 42 -10.77 0.37 -5.47
CA LYS A 42 -12.18 0.00 -5.30
C LYS A 42 -12.87 -0.19 -6.65
N ARG A 43 -12.68 0.74 -7.59
CA ARG A 43 -13.23 0.65 -8.94
C ARG A 43 -12.69 -0.55 -9.71
N ALA A 44 -11.42 -0.92 -9.48
CA ALA A 44 -10.83 -2.13 -10.05
C ALA A 44 -11.36 -3.43 -9.39
N GLY A 45 -12.11 -3.34 -8.29
CA GLY A 45 -12.64 -4.48 -7.55
C GLY A 45 -11.58 -5.21 -6.70
N ILE A 46 -10.39 -4.64 -6.58
CA ILE A 46 -9.27 -5.23 -5.82
C ILE A 46 -9.52 -5.09 -4.32
N ILE A 47 -10.06 -3.94 -3.90
CA ILE A 47 -10.47 -3.68 -2.52
C ILE A 47 -11.96 -3.38 -2.47
N SER A 48 -12.56 -3.60 -1.31
CA SER A 48 -13.77 -2.91 -0.89
C SER A 48 -13.39 -1.87 0.15
N TRP A 49 -13.86 -0.65 -0.02
CA TRP A 49 -13.55 0.46 0.89
C TRP A 49 -14.85 1.11 1.34
N ASP A 50 -15.06 1.08 2.65
CA ASP A 50 -16.11 1.80 3.37
C ASP A 50 -15.53 3.12 3.88
N ARG A 51 -16.09 4.24 3.41
CA ARG A 51 -15.64 5.58 3.78
C ARG A 51 -16.21 6.05 5.11
N ASP A 52 -17.33 5.46 5.53
CA ASP A 52 -18.02 5.90 6.74
C ASP A 52 -17.35 5.28 7.97
N SER A 53 -16.86 4.05 7.85
CA SER A 53 -16.09 3.35 8.89
C SER A 53 -14.57 3.39 8.68
N ASP A 54 -14.10 4.11 7.66
CA ASP A 54 -12.70 4.14 7.19
C ASP A 54 -12.03 2.74 7.13
N THR A 55 -12.78 1.76 6.64
CA THR A 55 -12.37 0.36 6.66
C THR A 55 -12.10 -0.14 5.25
N ILE A 56 -10.93 -0.75 5.05
CA ILE A 56 -10.53 -1.39 3.79
C ILE A 56 -10.56 -2.90 3.98
N THR A 57 -11.23 -3.59 3.05
CA THR A 57 -11.32 -5.06 3.01
C THR A 57 -10.99 -5.56 1.60
N ARG A 58 -10.81 -6.88 1.44
CA ARG A 58 -10.56 -7.48 0.13
C ARG A 58 -11.78 -7.33 -0.77
N GLY A 59 -11.56 -6.86 -1.98
CA GLY A 59 -12.60 -6.80 -3.00
C GLY A 59 -12.78 -8.14 -3.73
N PRO A 60 -13.83 -8.28 -4.56
CA PRO A 60 -14.14 -9.52 -5.25
C PRO A 60 -13.05 -9.98 -6.24
N LYS A 61 -12.20 -9.07 -6.73
CA LYS A 61 -11.09 -9.36 -7.64
C LYS A 61 -9.72 -9.40 -6.94
N PHE A 62 -9.71 -9.45 -5.61
CA PHE A 62 -8.45 -9.51 -4.86
C PHE A 62 -7.62 -10.73 -5.25
N GLU A 63 -8.27 -11.88 -5.43
CA GLU A 63 -7.58 -13.13 -5.79
C GLU A 63 -6.89 -13.06 -7.16
N ASP A 64 -7.34 -12.19 -8.07
CA ASP A 64 -6.71 -12.00 -9.39
C ASP A 64 -5.31 -11.36 -9.26
N VAL A 65 -5.14 -10.44 -8.30
CA VAL A 65 -3.87 -9.73 -8.07
C VAL A 65 -3.04 -10.36 -6.96
N ARG A 66 -3.63 -11.26 -6.17
CA ARG A 66 -2.98 -11.91 -5.04
C ARG A 66 -1.67 -12.63 -5.40
N PRO A 67 -1.54 -13.34 -6.54
CA PRO A 67 -0.26 -13.96 -6.91
C PRO A 67 0.85 -12.94 -7.12
N LEU A 68 0.53 -11.80 -7.74
CA LEU A 68 1.49 -10.71 -7.92
C LEU A 68 1.89 -10.08 -6.58
N ILE A 69 0.91 -9.81 -5.71
CA ILE A 69 1.17 -9.26 -4.38
C ILE A 69 2.08 -10.21 -3.57
N ARG A 70 1.84 -11.51 -3.65
CA ARG A 70 2.68 -12.53 -3.00
C ARG A 70 4.10 -12.55 -3.56
N LEU A 71 4.24 -12.50 -4.88
CA LEU A 71 5.57 -12.48 -5.52
C LEU A 71 6.41 -11.29 -5.02
N ILE A 72 5.79 -10.12 -4.89
CA ILE A 72 6.43 -8.91 -4.35
C ILE A 72 6.81 -9.07 -2.88
N ASP A 73 5.93 -9.70 -2.08
CA ASP A 73 6.15 -9.93 -0.65
C ASP A 73 7.23 -10.99 -0.38
N ASP A 74 7.29 -12.02 -1.22
CA ASP A 74 8.24 -13.13 -1.12
C ASP A 74 9.65 -12.73 -1.60
N HIS A 75 9.77 -11.75 -2.51
CA HIS A 75 11.02 -11.31 -3.13
C HIS A 75 11.21 -9.79 -3.12
N PRO A 76 11.21 -9.13 -1.94
CA PRO A 76 11.29 -7.67 -1.85
C PRO A 76 12.65 -7.10 -2.33
N ASP A 77 13.72 -7.88 -2.21
CA ASP A 77 15.10 -7.57 -2.62
C ASP A 77 15.36 -7.77 -4.12
N GLU A 78 14.44 -8.40 -4.83
CA GLU A 78 14.53 -8.62 -6.29
C GLU A 78 13.63 -7.67 -7.09
N LEU A 79 12.97 -6.72 -6.43
CA LEU A 79 12.11 -5.76 -7.10
C LEU A 79 12.94 -4.87 -8.05
N PRO A 80 12.40 -4.53 -9.24
CA PRO A 80 13.08 -3.62 -10.15
C PRO A 80 13.48 -2.33 -9.44
N GLU A 81 14.68 -1.83 -9.70
CA GLU A 81 15.13 -0.53 -9.15
C GLU A 81 14.16 0.60 -9.53
N ASP A 82 13.51 0.53 -10.70
CA ASP A 82 12.45 1.47 -11.12
C ASP A 82 11.12 1.35 -10.36
N TRP A 83 10.94 0.31 -9.54
CA TRP A 83 9.81 0.17 -8.61
C TRP A 83 10.14 0.71 -7.22
N SER A 84 11.42 0.88 -6.89
CA SER A 84 11.82 1.85 -5.89
C SER A 84 11.32 3.20 -6.39
N TYR A 85 10.47 3.86 -5.61
CA TYR A 85 9.92 5.16 -6.01
C TYR A 85 11.06 6.05 -6.53
N PRO A 86 10.95 6.62 -7.74
CA PRO A 86 12.01 7.47 -8.27
C PRO A 86 12.33 8.51 -7.21
N GLU A 87 13.62 8.74 -7.00
CA GLU A 87 14.03 9.80 -6.11
C GLU A 87 13.47 11.12 -6.67
N ILE A 88 12.28 11.55 -6.24
CA ILE A 88 11.81 12.93 -6.41
C ILE A 88 12.79 13.76 -5.59
N ASP A 89 13.68 14.43 -6.32
CA ASP A 89 14.50 15.57 -5.92
C ASP A 89 13.63 16.66 -5.27
#